data_AF-A0A972XGP0-F1
#
_entry.id   AF-A0A972XGP0-F1
#
_cell.length_a   1.000
_cell.length_b   1.000
_cell.length_c   1.000
_cell.angle_alpha   90.00
_cell.angle_beta   90.00
_cell.angle_gamma   90.00
#
_symmetry.space_group_name_H-M   'P 1'
#
loop_
_entity.id
_entity.type
_entity.pdbx_description
1 polymer ?
#
loop_
_entity_poly.entity_id
_entity_poly.type
_entity_poly.pdbx_seq_one_letter_code
_entity_poly.pdbx_strand_id
1 'polypeptide(L)'
;AWDGWCNYGIAENPAIKFVVPKEGSDLWTDTMVILKSSKNKEAAHALINYILDAGTHTWVAENILYKVPNKPAMEAVGAGLAASYPNMGTTPAELLKGEGLLDLGEAGPTYTKIATEVTASN
;
A
#
# COMPACT_ATOMS: atom_id res chain seq x y z
N ALA A 1 -1.52 7.31 -1.50
CA ALA A 1 -0.91 7.32 -2.85
C ALA A 1 -0.23 5.98 -3.16
N TRP A 2 -0.20 5.56 -4.43
CA TRP A 2 0.49 4.34 -4.91
C TRP A 2 2.02 4.51 -4.92
N ASP A 3 2.60 4.67 -3.73
CA ASP A 3 3.99 5.07 -3.54
C ASP A 3 5.00 4.01 -4.01
N GLY A 4 4.69 2.72 -3.87
CA GLY A 4 5.55 1.64 -4.34
C GLY A 4 5.65 1.53 -5.86
N TRP A 5 4.59 1.86 -6.62
CA TRP A 5 4.67 1.84 -8.09
C TRP A 5 5.66 2.89 -8.62
N CYS A 6 5.76 4.03 -7.93
CA CYS A 6 6.72 5.08 -8.27
C CYS A 6 8.17 4.55 -8.23
N ASN A 7 8.47 3.57 -7.36
CA ASN A 7 9.80 3.00 -7.24
C ASN A 7 10.26 2.23 -8.49
N TYR A 8 9.34 1.56 -9.19
CA TYR A 8 9.65 0.97 -10.50
C TYR A 8 10.02 2.06 -11.52
N GLY A 9 9.29 3.17 -11.52
CA GLY A 9 9.61 4.33 -12.37
C GLY A 9 10.96 4.97 -12.02
N ILE A 10 11.28 5.11 -10.72
CA ILE A 10 12.57 5.63 -10.24
C ILE A 10 13.72 4.72 -10.71
N ALA A 11 13.52 3.40 -10.69
CA ALA A 11 14.51 2.43 -11.16
C ALA A 11 14.79 2.56 -12.66
N GLU A 12 13.78 2.86 -13.48
CA GLU A 12 13.92 3.08 -14.92
C GLU A 12 14.45 4.48 -15.27
N ASN A 13 14.05 5.51 -14.52
CA ASN A 13 14.42 6.90 -14.74
C ASN A 13 14.65 7.62 -13.41
N PRO A 14 15.92 7.87 -13.01
CA PRO A 14 16.28 8.55 -11.77
C PRO A 14 15.78 9.99 -11.63
N ALA A 15 15.26 10.60 -12.71
CA ALA A 15 14.64 11.92 -12.65
C ALA A 15 13.23 11.90 -12.03
N ILE A 16 12.57 10.73 -12.00
CA ILE A 16 11.28 10.55 -11.35
C ILE A 16 11.46 10.65 -9.83
N LYS A 17 10.53 11.32 -9.15
CA LYS A 17 10.53 11.46 -7.69
C LYS A 17 9.11 11.30 -7.15
N PHE A 18 8.98 10.56 -6.06
CA PHE A 18 7.76 10.54 -5.28
C PHE A 18 7.73 11.75 -4.33
N VAL A 19 6.60 12.46 -4.28
CA VAL A 19 6.40 13.62 -3.41
C VAL A 19 5.00 13.57 -2.83
N VAL A 20 4.88 13.80 -1.52
CA VAL A 20 3.61 14.05 -0.84
C VAL A 20 3.36 15.57 -0.86
N PRO A 21 2.23 16.06 -1.41
CA PRO A 21 1.89 17.49 -1.39
C PRO A 21 1.81 18.07 0.03
N LYS A 22 1.98 19.39 0.16
CA LYS A 22 1.96 20.07 1.47
C LYS A 22 0.60 19.98 2.17
N GLU A 23 -0.48 19.84 1.40
CA GLU A 23 -1.84 19.66 1.88
C GLU A 23 -2.07 18.24 2.44
N GLY A 24 -1.16 17.30 2.17
CA GLY A 24 -1.29 15.89 2.50
C GLY A 24 -1.62 15.01 1.30
N SER A 25 -1.85 13.73 1.59
CA SER A 25 -2.30 12.72 0.62
C SER A 25 -3.10 11.66 1.35
N ASP A 26 -3.82 10.84 0.59
CA ASP A 26 -4.47 9.63 1.06
C ASP A 26 -3.49 8.61 1.69
N LEU A 27 -3.97 7.95 2.75
CA LEU A 27 -3.42 6.74 3.35
C LEU A 27 -4.39 5.59 3.06
N TRP A 28 -3.87 4.50 2.51
CA TRP A 28 -4.65 3.31 2.16
C TRP A 28 -3.92 2.05 2.58
N THR A 29 -4.67 0.97 2.73
CA THR A 29 -4.15 -0.37 3.05
C THR A 29 -4.98 -1.42 2.32
N ASP A 30 -4.32 -2.36 1.66
CA ASP A 30 -4.99 -3.59 1.22
C ASP A 30 -5.00 -4.60 2.36
N THR A 31 -6.12 -5.31 2.53
CA THR A 31 -6.29 -6.30 3.60
C THR A 31 -6.74 -7.63 3.00
N MET A 32 -6.04 -8.71 3.37
CA MET A 32 -6.48 -10.07 3.03
C MET A 32 -7.74 -10.42 3.82
N VAL A 33 -8.77 -10.91 3.12
CA VAL A 33 -10.05 -11.31 3.73
C VAL A 33 -10.40 -12.74 3.34
N ILE A 34 -11.01 -13.49 4.26
CA ILE A 34 -11.57 -14.82 3.98
C ILE A 34 -13.07 -14.69 3.77
N LEU A 35 -13.53 -14.99 2.56
CA LEU A 35 -14.95 -14.93 2.24
C LEU A 35 -15.76 -15.94 3.05
N LYS A 36 -16.95 -15.54 3.50
CA LYS A 36 -17.91 -16.41 4.21
C LYS A 36 -18.19 -17.71 3.44
N SER A 37 -18.31 -17.61 2.11
CA SER A 37 -18.57 -18.71 1.19
C SER A 37 -17.36 -19.61 0.89
N SER A 38 -16.14 -19.24 1.35
CA SER A 38 -14.94 -20.02 1.10
C SER A 38 -15.11 -21.46 1.57
N LYS A 39 -14.80 -22.41 0.68
CA LYS A 39 -14.84 -23.86 0.93
C LYS A 39 -13.56 -24.38 1.58
N ASN A 40 -12.48 -23.59 1.56
CA ASN A 40 -11.16 -23.96 2.04
C ASN A 40 -10.63 -22.93 3.04
N LYS A 41 -11.34 -22.72 4.16
CA LYS A 41 -10.98 -21.69 5.15
C LYS A 41 -9.64 -21.97 5.82
N GLU A 42 -9.36 -23.22 6.17
CA GLU A 42 -8.08 -23.62 6.77
C GLU A 42 -6.89 -23.29 5.85
N ALA A 43 -7.00 -23.60 4.55
CA ALA A 43 -5.95 -23.26 3.59
C ALA A 43 -5.79 -21.74 3.43
N ALA A 44 -6.90 -20.98 3.46
CA ALA A 44 -6.84 -19.53 3.42
C ALA A 44 -6.14 -18.93 4.66
N HIS A 45 -6.42 -19.46 5.85
CA HIS A 45 -5.70 -19.09 7.07
C HIS A 45 -4.21 -19.44 6.99
N ALA A 46 -3.88 -20.63 6.49
CA ALA A 46 -2.49 -21.04 6.29
C ALA A 46 -1.74 -20.11 5.33
N LEU A 47 -2.39 -19.68 4.23
CA LEU A 47 -1.82 -18.72 3.29
C LEU A 47 -1.59 -17.35 3.93
N ILE A 48 -2.57 -16.83 4.67
CA ILE A 48 -2.43 -15.56 5.39
C ILE A 48 -1.27 -15.64 6.38
N ASN A 49 -1.16 -16.73 7.16
CA ASN A 49 -0.05 -16.93 8.09
C ASN A 49 1.30 -16.97 7.37
N TYR A 50 1.38 -17.66 6.22
CA TYR A 50 2.59 -17.72 5.41
C TYR A 50 3.03 -16.33 4.90
N ILE A 51 2.08 -15.51 4.43
CA ILE A 51 2.37 -14.15 3.96
C ILE A 51 2.79 -13.25 5.12
N LEU A 52 2.15 -13.41 6.29
CA LEU A 52 2.45 -12.61 7.49
C LEU A 52 3.71 -13.06 8.23
N ASP A 53 4.31 -14.20 7.88
CA ASP A 53 5.64 -14.58 8.37
C ASP A 53 6.66 -13.46 8.08
N ALA A 54 7.50 -13.13 9.05
CA ALA A 54 8.40 -11.99 8.94
C ALA A 54 9.37 -12.11 7.75
N GLY A 55 9.88 -13.31 7.45
CA GLY A 55 10.78 -13.54 6.33
C GLY A 55 10.07 -13.35 4.99
N THR A 56 8.88 -13.95 4.84
CA THR A 56 8.06 -13.77 3.63
C THR A 56 7.68 -12.30 3.43
N HIS A 57 7.23 -11.62 4.48
CA HIS A 57 6.76 -10.24 4.37
C HIS A 57 7.91 -9.24 4.15
N THR A 58 9.12 -9.55 4.64
CA THR A 58 10.35 -8.80 4.32
C THR A 58 10.64 -8.90 2.83
N TRP A 59 10.63 -10.12 2.30
CA TRP A 59 10.83 -10.35 0.87
C TRP A 59 9.80 -9.58 0.02
N VAL A 60 8.53 -9.57 0.45
CA VAL A 60 7.47 -8.78 -0.22
C VAL A 60 7.84 -7.30 -0.24
N ALA A 61 8.24 -6.71 0.89
CA ALA A 61 8.60 -5.30 0.95
C ALA A 61 9.79 -4.95 0.03
N GLU A 62 10.79 -5.83 -0.05
CA GLU A 62 12.00 -5.63 -0.87
C GLU A 62 11.77 -5.80 -2.37
N ASN A 63 10.78 -6.60 -2.78
CA ASN A 63 10.55 -6.92 -4.20
C ASN A 63 9.34 -6.18 -4.79
N ILE A 64 8.32 -5.94 -3.98
CA ILE A 64 7.09 -5.24 -4.39
C ILE A 64 7.19 -3.74 -4.07
N LEU A 65 8.17 -3.34 -3.26
CA LEU A 65 8.52 -1.95 -2.97
C LEU A 65 7.37 -1.15 -2.32
N TYR A 66 6.52 -1.84 -1.58
CA TYR A 66 5.53 -1.27 -0.67
C TYR A 66 5.87 -1.61 0.77
N LYS A 67 5.52 -0.71 1.68
CA LYS A 67 5.66 -0.97 3.12
C LYS A 67 4.65 -2.01 3.55
N VAL A 68 5.03 -2.80 4.54
CA VAL A 68 4.19 -3.86 5.08
C VAL A 68 3.81 -3.57 6.53
N PRO A 69 2.58 -3.89 6.98
CA PRO A 69 2.14 -3.67 8.36
C PRO A 69 2.68 -4.75 9.32
N ASN A 70 3.89 -5.25 9.08
CA ASN A 70 4.59 -6.20 9.94
C ASN A 70 5.89 -5.56 10.42
N LYS A 71 5.92 -5.19 11.70
CA LYS A 71 7.05 -4.48 12.30
C LYS A 71 8.36 -5.29 12.23
N PRO A 72 8.43 -6.56 12.66
CA PRO A 72 9.62 -7.39 12.47
C PRO A 72 10.12 -7.46 11.03
N ALA A 73 9.21 -7.53 10.05
CA ALA A 73 9.59 -7.54 8.64
C ALA A 73 10.21 -6.21 8.20
N MET A 74 9.59 -5.07 8.53
CA MET A 74 10.13 -3.75 8.20
C MET A 74 11.46 -3.45 8.91
N GLU A 75 11.70 -4.02 10.10
CA GLU A 75 12.99 -3.94 10.80
C GLU A 75 14.08 -4.80 10.12
N ALA A 76 13.68 -5.84 9.39
CA ALA A 76 14.58 -6.75 8.67
C ALA A 76 14.89 -6.31 7.23
N VAL A 77 14.09 -5.39 6.65
CA VAL A 77 14.34 -4.83 5.31
C VAL A 77 15.74 -4.20 5.25
N GLY A 78 16.49 -4.52 4.19
CA GLY A 78 17.85 -4.04 4.01
C GLY A 78 17.98 -2.51 4.10
N ALA A 79 18.96 -2.03 4.87
CA ALA A 79 19.18 -0.59 5.12
C ALA A 79 19.39 0.26 3.85
N GLY A 80 19.81 -0.36 2.74
CA GLY A 80 19.98 0.32 1.45
C GLY A 80 18.66 0.64 0.72
N LEU A 81 17.54 0.00 1.09
CA LEU A 81 16.29 0.16 0.34
C LEU A 81 15.76 1.60 0.40
N ALA A 82 15.80 2.22 1.58
CA ALA A 82 15.39 3.61 1.76
C ALA A 82 16.34 4.61 1.09
N ALA A 83 17.61 4.24 0.86
CA ALA A 83 18.54 5.08 0.12
C ALA A 83 18.20 5.10 -1.38
N SER A 84 17.81 3.95 -1.94
CA SER A 84 17.35 3.86 -3.33
C SER A 84 15.94 4.42 -3.53
N TYR A 85 15.07 4.22 -2.54
CA TYR A 85 13.65 4.58 -2.60
C TYR A 85 13.26 5.34 -1.31
N PRO A 86 13.44 6.67 -1.26
CA PRO A 86 13.25 7.46 -0.04
C PRO A 86 11.86 7.31 0.60
N ASN A 87 10.81 7.10 -0.20
CA ASN A 87 9.47 6.85 0.32
C ASN A 87 9.40 5.60 1.19
N MET A 88 10.22 4.56 0.95
CA MET A 88 10.29 3.35 1.79
C MET A 88 10.80 3.63 3.20
N GLY A 89 11.53 4.74 3.41
CA GLY A 89 11.98 5.20 4.73
C GLY A 89 10.95 6.00 5.52
N THR A 90 9.76 6.29 4.96
CA THR A 90 8.72 7.05 5.65
C THR A 90 8.24 6.29 6.88
N THR A 91 8.28 6.92 8.04
CA THR A 91 7.90 6.31 9.32
C THR A 91 6.39 6.09 9.44
N PRO A 92 5.94 5.14 10.27
CA PRO A 92 4.51 4.99 10.55
C PRO A 92 3.83 6.28 11.02
N ALA A 93 4.52 7.09 11.84
CA ALA A 93 3.99 8.36 12.33
C ALA A 93 3.80 9.41 11.21
N GLU A 94 4.64 9.39 10.17
CA GLU A 94 4.48 10.25 9.00
C GLU A 94 3.35 9.77 8.09
N LEU A 95 3.22 8.46 7.89
CA LEU A 95 2.11 7.87 7.12
C LEU A 95 0.75 8.21 7.74
N LEU A 96 0.66 8.16 9.07
CA LEU A 96 -0.56 8.48 9.82
C LEU A 96 -0.96 9.97 9.76
N LYS A 97 -0.13 10.86 9.20
CA LYS A 97 -0.53 12.23 8.88
C LYS A 97 -1.39 12.30 7.60
N GLY A 98 -1.37 11.26 6.76
CA GLY A 98 -2.24 11.14 5.60
C GLY A 98 -3.69 10.90 5.97
N GLU A 99 -4.58 11.16 5.02
CA GLU A 99 -6.02 10.95 5.21
C GLU A 99 -6.40 9.51 4.90
N GLY A 100 -6.86 8.76 5.92
CA GLY A 100 -7.33 7.39 5.72
C GLY A 100 -8.54 7.33 4.80
N LEU A 101 -8.57 6.39 3.85
CA LEU A 101 -9.78 6.13 3.06
C LEU A 101 -10.86 5.52 3.96
N LEU A 102 -11.95 6.25 4.17
CA LEU A 102 -13.07 5.84 5.00
C LEU A 102 -14.24 5.31 4.17
N ASP A 103 -15.05 4.44 4.77
CA ASP A 103 -16.34 4.07 4.20
C ASP A 103 -17.30 5.26 4.26
N LEU A 104 -17.77 5.68 3.08
CA LEU A 104 -18.68 6.80 2.91
C LEU A 104 -20.16 6.42 3.10
N GLY A 105 -20.45 5.12 3.28
CA GLY A 105 -21.81 4.60 3.45
C GLY A 105 -22.72 5.00 2.28
N GLU A 106 -23.88 5.59 2.60
CA GLU A 106 -24.87 6.00 1.60
C GLU A 106 -24.37 7.04 0.61
N ALA A 107 -23.31 7.79 0.94
CA ALA A 107 -22.71 8.76 0.03
C ALA A 107 -21.79 8.12 -1.04
N GLY A 108 -21.36 6.87 -0.85
CA GLY A 108 -20.43 6.18 -1.77
C GLY A 108 -20.88 6.19 -3.24
N PRO A 109 -22.13 5.83 -3.57
CA PRO A 109 -22.63 5.86 -4.95
C PRO A 109 -22.53 7.24 -5.63
N THR A 110 -22.66 8.33 -4.86
CA THR A 110 -22.52 9.69 -5.39
C THR A 110 -21.10 9.96 -5.89
N TYR A 111 -20.08 9.55 -5.13
CA TYR A 111 -18.68 9.70 -5.54
C TYR A 111 -18.36 8.86 -6.78
N THR A 112 -18.87 7.63 -6.86
CA THR A 112 -18.72 6.78 -8.05
C THR A 112 -19.37 7.40 -9.28
N LYS A 113 -20.57 7.96 -9.13
CA LYS A 113 -21.27 8.66 -10.21
C LYS A 113 -20.48 9.87 -10.71
N ILE A 114 -20.01 10.73 -9.79
CA ILE A 114 -19.20 11.91 -10.14
C ILE A 114 -17.94 11.48 -10.91
N ALA A 115 -17.21 10.48 -10.42
CA ALA A 115 -16.02 9.97 -11.11
C ALA A 115 -16.35 9.48 -12.53
N THR A 116 -17.45 8.73 -12.68
CA THR A 116 -17.92 8.23 -13.98
C THR A 116 -18.23 9.38 -14.94
N GLU A 117 -19.00 10.37 -14.50
CA GLU A 117 -19.38 11.54 -15.32
C GLU A 117 -18.15 12.35 -15.76
N VAL A 118 -17.20 12.60 -14.85
CA VAL A 118 -15.94 13.28 -15.17
C VAL A 118 -15.14 12.50 -16.23
N THR A 119 -15.01 11.18 -16.07
CA THR A 119 -14.22 10.36 -17.01
C THR A 119 -14.88 10.15 -18.37
N ALA A 120 -16.22 10.20 -18.44
CA ALA A 120 -16.98 10.02 -19.68
C ALA A 120 -17.15 11.31 -20.50
N SER A 121 -16.72 12.46 -19.97
CA SER A 121 -16.90 13.77 -20.61
C SER A 121 -15.90 14.08 -21.73
N ASN A 122 -15.17 13.06 -22.24
CA ASN A 122 -14.18 13.19 -23.30
C ASN A 122 -14.66 12.58 -24.63
#